data_AF-A0A2W5SUM9-F1
#
_entry.id   AF-A0A2W5SUM9-F1
#
_cell.length_a   1.000
_cell.length_b   1.000
_cell.length_c   1.000
_cell.angle_alpha   90.00
_cell.angle_beta   90.00
_cell.angle_gamma   90.00
#
_symmetry.space_group_name_H-M   'P 1'
#
loop_
_entity.id
_entity.type
_entity.pdbx_description
1 polymer ?
#
loop_
_entity_poly.entity_id
_entity_poly.type
_entity_poly.pdbx_seq_one_letter_code
_entity_poly.pdbx_strand_id
1 'polypeptide(L)'
;MEVPAPVGGGTGVTGGGAGGGGGAVEGDAGLAKSAKARVRFKGNERFAIDLAVGLGLPIDQLCKELGQYDCAFFVHGVALGGVEPYGVGLYEPPQQTGATTALAVERVVLSACARRLAADVANPSTALIYRGIPVVDGKLSPVDGPEVRALIADLAQRAWLRDPTADEVESLLALARDIEPSHPTDAAQQWALAACFTVFSSAEAVFY
;
A
#
# COMPACT_ATOMS: atom_id res chain seq x y z
N MET A 1 48.64 -10.98 -47.73
CA MET A 1 49.44 -10.18 -46.77
C MET A 1 48.63 -10.10 -45.50
N GLU A 2 48.73 -11.06 -44.59
CA GLU A 2 49.80 -11.31 -43.60
C GLU A 2 49.23 -10.94 -42.22
N VAL A 3 49.16 -11.94 -41.35
CA VAL A 3 48.70 -11.88 -39.94
C VAL A 3 49.95 -11.54 -39.10
N PRO A 4 49.86 -10.79 -37.98
CA PRO A 4 49.72 -11.47 -36.68
C PRO A 4 48.93 -10.73 -35.59
N ALA A 5 48.42 -11.53 -34.65
CA ALA A 5 47.97 -11.13 -33.32
C ALA A 5 49.15 -10.82 -32.38
N PRO A 6 48.88 -10.24 -31.19
CA PRO A 6 49.65 -10.57 -30.01
C PRO A 6 48.81 -11.18 -28.88
N VAL A 7 49.47 -12.12 -28.19
CA VAL A 7 49.09 -12.79 -26.94
C VAL A 7 49.70 -12.02 -25.77
N GLY A 8 48.95 -11.90 -24.67
CA GLY A 8 49.46 -11.59 -23.33
C GLY A 8 48.28 -11.69 -22.35
N GLY A 9 48.29 -12.49 -21.28
CA GLY A 9 49.37 -13.02 -20.47
C GLY A 9 49.40 -12.28 -19.13
N GLY A 10 48.57 -12.71 -18.17
CA GLY A 10 48.48 -12.09 -16.84
C GLY A 10 47.79 -13.00 -15.82
N THR A 11 48.60 -13.74 -15.07
CA THR A 11 48.25 -14.51 -13.87
C THR A 11 48.12 -13.59 -12.64
N GLY A 12 47.22 -13.90 -11.70
CA GLY A 12 47.14 -13.20 -10.41
C GLY A 12 46.16 -13.83 -9.43
N VAL A 13 46.68 -14.45 -8.38
CA VAL A 13 46.04 -15.30 -7.36
C VAL A 13 45.74 -14.51 -6.06
N THR A 14 44.60 -14.85 -5.43
CA THR A 14 44.17 -14.73 -4.00
C THR A 14 44.29 -13.43 -3.20
N GLY A 15 43.23 -13.12 -2.45
CA GLY A 15 43.28 -12.35 -1.21
C GLY A 15 41.96 -12.46 -0.43
N GLY A 16 41.95 -13.27 0.63
CA GLY A 16 40.88 -13.28 1.63
C GLY A 16 41.04 -12.13 2.63
N GLY A 17 39.93 -11.67 3.19
CA GLY A 17 39.91 -10.70 4.29
C GLY A 17 38.57 -10.76 5.02
N ALA A 18 38.60 -11.31 6.23
CA ALA A 18 37.51 -11.25 7.20
C ALA A 18 37.66 -10.02 8.10
N GLY A 19 36.53 -9.50 8.59
CA GLY A 19 36.41 -8.39 9.56
C GLY A 19 35.48 -7.31 9.01
N GLY A 20 34.36 -6.93 9.62
CA GLY A 20 33.98 -6.97 11.02
C GLY A 20 33.68 -5.53 11.46
N GLY A 21 32.41 -5.25 11.78
CA GLY A 21 32.03 -4.14 12.64
C GLY A 21 31.41 -2.92 11.98
N GLY A 22 30.30 -2.47 12.58
CA GLY A 22 29.87 -1.08 12.55
C GLY A 22 28.65 -0.81 11.69
N GLY A 23 27.47 -0.89 12.31
CA GLY A 23 26.25 -0.35 11.74
C GLY A 23 26.44 1.12 11.36
N ALA A 24 26.26 1.39 10.08
CA ALA A 24 25.72 2.65 9.61
C ALA A 24 24.32 2.31 9.09
N VAL A 25 23.32 3.00 9.61
CA VAL A 25 21.99 2.99 9.02
C VAL A 25 22.18 3.56 7.62
N GLU A 26 22.13 2.68 6.61
CA GLU A 26 22.33 3.05 5.21
C GLU A 26 21.33 4.13 4.84
N GLY A 27 21.87 5.18 4.20
CA GLY A 27 21.10 6.34 3.80
C GLY A 27 19.96 5.97 2.86
N ASP A 28 18.92 6.80 2.92
CA ASP A 28 17.84 6.88 1.94
C ASP A 28 18.43 6.83 0.52
N ALA A 29 18.38 5.65 -0.10
CA ALA A 29 18.85 5.43 -1.47
C ALA A 29 17.98 6.18 -2.50
N GLY A 30 17.00 6.97 -2.03
CA GLY A 30 15.99 7.63 -2.81
C GLY A 30 14.96 6.63 -3.33
N LEU A 31 13.80 7.15 -3.71
CA LEU A 31 12.77 6.36 -4.35
C LEU A 31 13.26 5.78 -5.67
N ALA A 32 12.91 4.51 -5.93
CA ALA A 32 13.24 3.83 -7.18
C ALA A 32 12.62 4.60 -8.36
N LYS A 33 13.46 4.99 -9.33
CA LYS A 33 13.00 5.74 -10.51
C LYS A 33 12.55 4.78 -11.61
N SER A 34 11.37 5.01 -12.16
CA SER A 34 10.88 4.27 -13.33
C SER A 34 11.77 4.56 -14.55
N ALA A 35 12.34 3.51 -15.15
CA ALA A 35 13.14 3.63 -16.37
C ALA A 35 12.33 4.12 -17.59
N LYS A 36 11.00 3.98 -17.55
CA LYS A 36 10.11 4.32 -18.68
C LYS A 36 9.23 5.53 -18.42
N ALA A 37 9.12 6.00 -17.17
CA ALA A 37 8.22 7.09 -16.76
C ALA A 37 6.78 6.94 -17.30
N ARG A 38 6.27 5.69 -17.39
CA ARG A 38 4.92 5.38 -17.84
C ARG A 38 4.12 4.84 -16.67
N VAL A 39 3.17 5.64 -16.23
CA VAL A 39 2.24 5.29 -15.16
C VAL A 39 0.96 4.73 -15.79
N ARG A 40 0.53 3.55 -15.36
CA ARG A 40 -0.71 2.90 -15.82
C ARG A 40 -1.63 2.63 -14.65
N PHE A 41 -2.91 2.93 -14.84
CA PHE A 41 -3.94 2.61 -13.85
C PHE A 41 -4.06 1.09 -13.74
N LYS A 42 -4.09 0.57 -12.51
CA LYS A 42 -4.39 -0.84 -12.26
C LYS A 42 -5.88 -1.07 -12.57
N GLY A 43 -6.18 -1.87 -13.59
CA GLY A 43 -7.56 -2.29 -13.85
C GLY A 43 -8.18 -2.99 -12.63
N ASN A 44 -9.51 -3.06 -12.60
CA ASN A 44 -10.33 -3.55 -11.50
C ASN A 44 -9.80 -4.85 -10.86
N GLU A 45 -9.45 -5.85 -11.67
CA GLU A 45 -8.94 -7.15 -11.20
C GLU A 45 -7.61 -6.99 -10.45
N ARG A 46 -6.64 -6.30 -11.07
CA ARG A 46 -5.31 -6.13 -10.48
C ARG A 46 -5.38 -5.29 -9.21
N PHE A 47 -6.14 -4.20 -9.26
CA PHE A 47 -6.35 -3.31 -8.13
C PHE A 47 -6.99 -4.06 -6.95
N ALA A 48 -8.05 -4.84 -7.20
CA ALA A 48 -8.71 -5.62 -6.16
C ALA A 48 -7.78 -6.70 -5.59
N ILE A 49 -7.04 -7.44 -6.43
CA ILE A 49 -6.11 -8.47 -5.95
C ILE A 49 -5.01 -7.86 -5.06
N ASP A 50 -4.38 -6.76 -5.51
CA ASP A 50 -3.34 -6.09 -4.72
C ASP A 50 -3.89 -5.59 -3.38
N LEU A 51 -5.09 -5.02 -3.36
CA LEU A 51 -5.75 -4.56 -2.14
C LEU A 51 -6.09 -5.72 -1.19
N ALA A 52 -6.61 -6.84 -1.72
CA ALA A 52 -6.93 -8.03 -0.93
C ALA A 52 -5.68 -8.64 -0.30
N VAL A 53 -4.60 -8.75 -1.08
CA VAL A 53 -3.31 -9.26 -0.59
C VAL A 53 -2.73 -8.32 0.46
N GLY A 54 -2.67 -7.01 0.19
CA GLY A 54 -2.11 -6.02 1.10
C GLY A 54 -2.84 -6.00 2.46
N LEU A 55 -4.17 -6.07 2.43
CA LEU A 55 -5.00 -6.09 3.64
C LEU A 55 -5.21 -7.49 4.24
N GLY A 56 -4.73 -8.55 3.58
CA GLY A 56 -4.99 -9.93 3.99
C GLY A 56 -6.47 -10.25 4.14
N LEU A 57 -7.27 -9.78 3.18
CA LEU A 57 -8.71 -10.04 3.11
C LEU A 57 -9.02 -11.03 1.98
N PRO A 58 -10.03 -11.91 2.14
CA PRO A 58 -10.60 -12.63 1.01
C PRO A 58 -11.11 -11.64 -0.04
N ILE A 59 -10.88 -11.94 -1.33
CA ILE A 59 -11.22 -11.04 -2.44
C ILE A 59 -12.71 -10.69 -2.46
N ASP A 60 -13.58 -11.64 -2.12
CA ASP A 60 -15.03 -11.48 -2.05
C ASP A 60 -15.50 -10.62 -0.86
N GLN A 61 -14.60 -10.36 0.10
CA GLN A 61 -14.85 -9.56 1.28
C GLN A 61 -14.32 -8.13 1.16
N LEU A 62 -13.62 -7.74 0.09
CA LEU A 62 -13.10 -6.38 -0.04
C LEU A 62 -14.18 -5.32 0.07
N CYS A 63 -15.25 -5.50 -0.72
CA CYS A 63 -16.29 -4.51 -0.80
C CYS A 63 -17.64 -5.11 -1.19
N LYS A 64 -18.63 -4.85 -0.34
CA LYS A 64 -20.04 -5.16 -0.61
C LYS A 64 -20.86 -3.89 -0.55
N GLU A 65 -21.28 -3.39 -1.71
CA GLU A 65 -22.21 -2.27 -1.80
C GLU A 65 -23.57 -2.72 -1.25
N LEU A 66 -24.14 -1.93 -0.34
CA LEU A 66 -25.37 -2.28 0.40
C LEU A 66 -25.32 -3.65 1.10
N GLY A 67 -24.12 -4.16 1.38
CA GLY A 67 -23.90 -5.46 2.01
C GLY A 67 -24.13 -6.68 1.10
N GLN A 68 -24.44 -6.48 -0.19
CA GLN A 68 -24.84 -7.57 -1.08
C GLN A 68 -24.02 -7.65 -2.36
N TYR A 69 -23.78 -6.51 -3.02
CA TYR A 69 -23.20 -6.49 -4.35
C TYR A 69 -21.69 -6.30 -4.30
N ASP A 70 -20.95 -7.06 -5.08
CA ASP A 70 -19.50 -6.86 -5.20
C ASP A 70 -19.20 -5.48 -5.79
N CYS A 71 -18.59 -4.58 -5.01
CA CYS A 71 -18.41 -3.23 -5.50
C CYS A 71 -17.20 -3.08 -6.44
N ALA A 72 -16.20 -3.97 -6.38
CA ALA A 72 -15.00 -3.88 -7.21
C ALA A 72 -15.20 -4.52 -8.59
N PHE A 73 -15.94 -5.63 -8.66
CA PHE A 73 -16.14 -6.40 -9.88
C PHE A 73 -17.50 -6.14 -10.54
N PHE A 74 -18.52 -5.73 -9.78
CA PHE A 74 -19.85 -5.49 -10.32
C PHE A 74 -20.22 -3.99 -10.33
N VAL A 75 -20.34 -3.34 -9.17
CA VAL A 75 -20.85 -1.95 -9.10
C VAL A 75 -19.90 -0.94 -9.75
N HIS A 76 -18.60 -1.09 -9.51
CA HIS A 76 -17.58 -0.18 -10.04
C HIS A 76 -16.68 -0.82 -11.10
N GLY A 77 -16.97 -2.04 -11.55
CA GLY A 77 -16.12 -2.81 -12.47
C GLY A 77 -15.69 -1.99 -13.69
N VAL A 78 -16.64 -1.40 -14.41
CA VAL A 78 -16.37 -0.55 -15.59
C VAL A 78 -15.62 0.74 -15.21
N ALA A 79 -16.01 1.39 -14.11
CA ALA A 79 -15.34 2.62 -13.65
C ALA A 79 -13.88 2.36 -13.25
N LEU A 80 -13.56 1.14 -12.82
CA LEU A 80 -12.21 0.67 -12.50
C LEU A 80 -11.51 0.04 -13.71
N GLY A 81 -11.97 0.30 -14.94
CA GLY A 81 -11.31 -0.16 -16.16
C GLY A 81 -11.58 -1.62 -16.53
N GLY A 82 -12.62 -2.22 -15.95
CA GLY A 82 -13.14 -3.54 -16.35
C GLY A 82 -14.11 -3.45 -17.54
N VAL A 83 -14.80 -4.56 -17.78
CA VAL A 83 -15.81 -4.74 -18.85
C VAL A 83 -17.16 -5.09 -18.24
N GLU A 84 -18.26 -4.90 -18.99
CA GLU A 84 -19.57 -5.40 -18.60
C GLU A 84 -20.40 -5.84 -19.82
N PRO A 85 -20.17 -7.07 -20.32
CA PRO A 85 -20.73 -7.51 -21.59
C PRO A 85 -22.22 -7.89 -21.52
N TYR A 86 -22.75 -8.24 -20.34
CA TYR A 86 -24.10 -8.79 -20.22
C TYR A 86 -25.16 -7.74 -19.89
N GLY A 87 -24.83 -6.76 -19.05
CA GLY A 87 -25.74 -5.67 -18.67
C GLY A 87 -25.75 -4.52 -19.68
N VAL A 88 -24.57 -4.01 -20.05
CA VAL A 88 -24.43 -2.80 -20.89
C VAL A 88 -23.72 -3.03 -22.23
N GLY A 89 -23.28 -4.26 -22.52
CA GLY A 89 -22.63 -4.60 -23.79
C GLY A 89 -21.22 -4.00 -23.96
N LEU A 90 -20.51 -3.75 -22.87
CA LEU A 90 -19.12 -3.27 -22.90
C LEU A 90 -18.17 -4.48 -22.91
N TYR A 91 -17.62 -4.78 -24.09
CA TYR A 91 -16.72 -5.94 -24.30
C TYR A 91 -15.24 -5.61 -24.18
N GLU A 92 -14.87 -4.34 -24.25
CA GLU A 92 -13.49 -3.87 -24.18
C GLU A 92 -13.34 -2.86 -23.03
N PRO A 93 -12.21 -2.90 -22.30
CA PRO A 93 -11.90 -1.89 -21.30
C PRO A 93 -11.89 -0.48 -21.89
N PRO A 94 -12.31 0.54 -21.12
CA PRO A 94 -12.12 1.93 -21.50
C PRO A 94 -10.65 2.23 -21.80
N GLN A 95 -10.39 2.94 -22.91
CA GLN A 95 -9.03 3.34 -23.28
C GLN A 95 -8.45 4.43 -22.36
N GLN A 96 -9.30 5.06 -21.56
CA GLN A 96 -8.95 6.12 -20.62
C GLN A 96 -9.68 5.92 -19.30
N THR A 97 -9.03 6.34 -18.21
CA THR A 97 -9.64 6.40 -16.89
C THR A 97 -10.82 7.37 -16.89
N GLY A 98 -11.96 6.93 -16.36
CA GLY A 98 -13.18 7.74 -16.31
C GLY A 98 -13.12 8.82 -15.23
N ALA A 99 -13.95 9.86 -15.36
CA ALA A 99 -14.06 10.92 -14.35
C ALA A 99 -14.49 10.40 -12.97
N THR A 100 -15.15 9.23 -12.91
CA THR A 100 -15.62 8.60 -11.67
C THR A 100 -14.66 7.55 -11.12
N THR A 101 -13.53 7.28 -11.77
CA THR A 101 -12.63 6.21 -11.33
C THR A 101 -12.04 6.49 -9.95
N ALA A 102 -11.64 7.73 -9.68
CA ALA A 102 -11.11 8.10 -8.35
C ALA A 102 -12.13 7.81 -7.24
N LEU A 103 -13.39 8.19 -7.43
CA LEU A 103 -14.46 7.92 -6.47
C LEU A 103 -14.70 6.41 -6.29
N ALA A 104 -14.63 5.62 -7.37
CA ALA A 104 -14.74 4.17 -7.30
C ALA A 104 -13.59 3.55 -6.49
N VAL A 105 -12.34 3.99 -6.72
CA VAL A 105 -11.17 3.56 -5.96
C VAL A 105 -11.38 3.86 -4.47
N GLU A 106 -11.71 5.11 -4.14
CA GLU A 106 -11.91 5.54 -2.75
C GLU A 106 -12.97 4.71 -2.02
N ARG A 107 -14.10 4.41 -2.67
CA ARG A 107 -15.14 3.56 -2.07
C ARG A 107 -14.66 2.14 -1.79
N VAL A 108 -13.96 1.52 -2.74
CA VAL A 108 -13.41 0.16 -2.57
C VAL A 108 -12.37 0.13 -1.45
N VAL A 109 -11.43 1.08 -1.45
CA VAL A 109 -10.38 1.19 -0.42
C VAL A 109 -11.00 1.43 0.96
N LEU A 110 -11.92 2.40 1.08
CA LEU A 110 -12.54 2.73 2.35
C LEU A 110 -13.30 1.52 2.94
N SER A 111 -14.07 0.81 2.11
CA SER A 111 -14.73 -0.43 2.52
C SER A 111 -13.73 -1.47 3.01
N ALA A 112 -12.66 -1.73 2.25
CA ALA A 112 -11.70 -2.77 2.58
C ALA A 112 -10.91 -2.43 3.86
N CYS A 113 -10.45 -1.18 4.00
CA CYS A 113 -9.78 -0.68 5.20
C CYS A 113 -10.67 -0.80 6.44
N ALA A 114 -11.94 -0.40 6.33
CA ALA A 114 -12.90 -0.53 7.44
C ALA A 114 -13.10 -2.00 7.85
N ARG A 115 -13.18 -2.92 6.89
CA ARG A 115 -13.32 -4.36 7.17
C ARG A 115 -12.09 -4.96 7.84
N ARG A 116 -10.89 -4.63 7.36
CA ARG A 116 -9.65 -5.08 8.00
C ARG A 116 -9.53 -4.56 9.41
N LEU A 117 -9.82 -3.27 9.63
CA LEU A 117 -9.80 -2.66 10.95
C LEU A 117 -10.79 -3.36 11.89
N ALA A 118 -12.04 -3.55 11.46
CA ALA A 118 -13.04 -4.25 12.25
C ALA A 118 -12.59 -5.68 12.62
N ALA A 119 -11.99 -6.41 11.69
CA ALA A 119 -11.50 -7.77 11.93
C ALA A 119 -10.35 -7.81 12.95
N ASP A 120 -9.41 -6.86 12.89
CA ASP A 120 -8.30 -6.74 13.84
C ASP A 120 -8.77 -6.30 15.23
N VAL A 121 -9.67 -5.32 15.31
CA VAL A 121 -10.24 -4.84 16.58
C VAL A 121 -11.05 -5.94 17.27
N ALA A 122 -11.80 -6.73 16.50
CA ALA A 122 -12.57 -7.85 17.06
C ALA A 122 -11.70 -9.00 17.56
N ASN A 123 -10.49 -9.18 17.01
CA ASN A 123 -9.61 -10.31 17.32
C ASN A 123 -8.14 -9.85 17.53
N PRO A 124 -7.85 -9.09 18.59
CA PRO A 124 -6.54 -8.45 18.78
C PRO A 124 -5.37 -9.45 18.91
N SER A 125 -5.63 -10.66 19.43
CA SER A 125 -4.61 -11.71 19.55
C SER A 125 -4.15 -12.28 18.20
N THR A 126 -4.97 -12.15 17.16
CA THR A 126 -4.71 -12.61 15.79
C THR A 126 -4.76 -11.46 14.79
N ALA A 127 -4.66 -10.21 15.26
CA ALA A 127 -4.68 -9.04 14.41
C ALA A 127 -3.50 -9.10 13.42
N LEU A 128 -3.79 -8.80 12.16
CA LEU A 128 -2.82 -8.87 11.08
C LEU A 128 -2.04 -7.56 10.93
N ILE A 129 -2.73 -6.42 10.96
CA ILE A 129 -2.15 -5.10 10.70
C ILE A 129 -2.12 -4.29 12.00
N TYR A 130 -3.26 -4.13 12.66
CA TYR A 130 -3.39 -3.22 13.81
C TYR A 130 -3.01 -3.87 15.16
N ARG A 131 -1.99 -4.74 15.15
CA ARG A 131 -1.54 -5.48 16.34
C ARG A 131 -0.62 -4.63 17.21
N GLY A 132 -0.90 -4.60 18.51
CA GLY A 132 0.02 -3.99 19.49
C GLY A 132 0.06 -2.46 19.46
N ILE A 133 -0.92 -1.82 18.83
CA ILE A 133 -1.03 -0.35 18.84
C ILE A 133 -1.31 0.12 20.27
N PRO A 134 -0.52 1.08 20.80
CA PRO A 134 -0.73 1.59 22.14
C PRO A 134 -1.92 2.54 22.17
N VAL A 135 -3.01 2.09 22.79
CA VAL A 135 -4.25 2.88 22.93
C VAL A 135 -4.55 3.13 24.41
N VAL A 136 -4.70 4.40 24.78
CA VAL A 136 -5.13 4.87 26.12
C VAL A 136 -6.31 5.80 25.92
N ASP A 137 -7.42 5.54 26.62
CA ASP A 137 -8.65 6.33 26.52
C ASP A 137 -9.14 6.58 25.08
N GLY A 138 -8.97 5.59 24.21
CA GLY A 138 -9.39 5.65 22.79
C GLY A 138 -8.40 6.37 21.86
N LYS A 139 -7.24 6.79 22.36
CA LYS A 139 -6.22 7.59 21.66
C LYS A 139 -4.89 6.86 21.56
N LEU A 140 -4.10 7.17 20.54
CA LEU A 140 -2.72 6.68 20.45
C LEU A 140 -1.87 7.32 21.55
N SER A 141 -1.10 6.52 22.30
CA SER A 141 -0.27 7.06 23.38
C SER A 141 0.98 6.21 23.64
N PRO A 142 2.19 6.66 23.25
CA PRO A 142 2.48 7.90 22.53
C PRO A 142 2.10 7.86 21.05
N VAL A 143 1.66 8.99 20.49
CA VAL A 143 1.30 9.13 19.05
C VAL A 143 2.47 8.80 18.13
N ASP A 144 3.68 9.18 18.50
CA ASP A 144 4.91 9.03 17.69
C ASP A 144 5.78 7.85 18.14
N GLY A 145 5.20 6.93 18.92
CA GLY A 145 5.86 5.74 19.43
C GLY A 145 6.37 4.79 18.34
N PRO A 146 7.34 3.93 18.67
CA PRO A 146 7.91 2.99 17.71
C PRO A 146 6.86 2.03 17.13
N GLU A 147 5.83 1.66 17.88
CA GLU A 147 4.74 0.80 17.43
C GLU A 147 3.87 1.48 16.35
N VAL A 148 3.59 2.78 16.51
CA VAL A 148 2.81 3.55 15.51
C VAL A 148 3.62 3.74 14.23
N ARG A 149 4.92 4.05 14.35
CA ARG A 149 5.83 4.16 13.20
C ARG A 149 6.01 2.83 12.48
N ALA A 150 6.10 1.72 13.21
CA ALA A 150 6.17 0.38 12.62
C ALA A 150 4.89 0.01 11.86
N LEU A 151 3.72 0.39 12.38
CA LEU A 151 2.46 0.21 11.66
C LEU A 151 2.40 1.02 10.36
N ILE A 152 2.86 2.29 10.38
CA ILE A 152 2.94 3.10 9.16
C ILE A 152 3.86 2.43 8.13
N ALA A 153 5.01 1.92 8.58
CA ALA A 153 5.93 1.17 7.72
C ALA A 153 5.29 -0.11 7.16
N ASP A 154 4.56 -0.88 7.97
CA ASP A 154 3.86 -2.09 7.51
C ASP A 154 2.78 -1.76 6.45
N LEU A 155 1.98 -0.69 6.67
CA LEU A 155 1.00 -0.23 5.69
C LEU A 155 1.66 0.17 4.37
N ALA A 156 2.74 0.95 4.42
CA ALA A 156 3.50 1.37 3.24
C ALA A 156 4.12 0.17 2.52
N GLN A 157 4.73 -0.77 3.25
CA GLN A 157 5.32 -1.97 2.65
C GLN A 157 4.26 -2.84 1.98
N ARG A 158 3.06 -2.93 2.54
CA ARG A 158 1.94 -3.67 1.95
C ARG A 158 1.37 -3.01 0.69
N ALA A 159 1.29 -1.68 0.67
CA ALA A 159 0.66 -0.94 -0.42
C ALA A 159 1.63 -0.59 -1.56
N TRP A 160 2.87 -0.22 -1.21
CA TRP A 160 3.86 0.39 -2.10
C TRP A 160 5.09 -0.51 -2.31
N LEU A 161 5.25 -1.57 -1.51
CA LEU A 161 6.40 -2.48 -1.54
C LEU A 161 7.75 -1.78 -1.25
N ARG A 162 7.70 -0.70 -0.46
CA ARG A 162 8.87 0.03 0.04
C ARG A 162 8.61 0.62 1.43
N ASP A 163 9.69 1.02 2.08
CA ASP A 163 9.62 1.83 3.29
C ASP A 163 9.06 3.24 2.98
N PRO A 164 8.28 3.83 3.90
CA PRO A 164 7.84 5.19 3.79
C PRO A 164 9.00 6.15 4.06
N THR A 165 8.99 7.29 3.39
CA THR A 165 9.92 8.40 3.68
C THR A 165 9.61 9.03 5.03
N ALA A 166 10.56 9.80 5.57
CA ALA A 166 10.34 10.52 6.83
C ALA A 166 9.12 11.47 6.76
N ASP A 167 8.94 12.16 5.62
CA ASP A 167 7.83 13.09 5.42
C ASP A 167 6.47 12.37 5.34
N GLU A 168 6.43 11.17 4.75
CA GLU A 168 5.21 10.33 4.72
C GLU A 168 4.83 9.84 6.12
N VAL A 169 5.82 9.44 6.92
CA VAL A 169 5.59 9.07 8.33
C VAL A 169 5.09 10.26 9.13
N GLU A 170 5.76 11.41 9.04
CA GLU A 170 5.34 12.60 9.79
C GLU A 170 3.96 13.12 9.35
N SER A 171 3.59 13.00 8.07
CA SER A 171 2.24 13.34 7.59
C SER A 171 1.17 12.45 8.23
N LEU A 172 1.41 11.14 8.34
CA LEU A 172 0.47 10.21 8.97
C LEU A 172 0.43 10.37 10.50
N LEU A 173 1.52 10.80 11.14
CA LEU A 173 1.52 11.18 12.55
C LEU A 173 0.79 12.51 12.80
N ALA A 174 0.93 13.49 11.92
CA ALA A 174 0.18 14.74 11.97
C ALA A 174 -1.32 14.48 11.86
N LEU A 175 -1.73 13.58 10.95
CA LEU A 175 -3.12 13.14 10.81
C LEU A 175 -3.71 12.60 12.13
N ALA A 176 -2.93 11.87 12.94
CA ALA A 176 -3.40 11.40 14.25
C ALA A 176 -3.75 12.56 15.20
N ARG A 177 -2.92 13.61 15.20
CA ARG A 177 -3.12 14.81 16.02
C ARG A 177 -4.32 15.63 15.55
N ASP A 178 -4.58 15.65 14.23
CA ASP A 178 -5.71 16.37 13.64
C ASP A 178 -7.05 15.67 13.88
N ILE A 179 -7.06 14.33 13.97
CA ILE A 179 -8.26 13.53 14.23
C ILE A 179 -8.71 13.62 15.69
N GLU A 180 -7.75 13.65 16.63
CA GLU A 180 -8.04 13.54 18.07
C GLU A 180 -9.08 14.57 18.59
N PRO A 181 -9.04 15.86 18.22
CA PRO A 181 -10.03 16.85 18.67
C PRO A 181 -11.46 16.55 18.25
N SER A 182 -11.66 15.88 17.10
CA SER A 182 -12.99 15.56 16.55
C SER A 182 -13.49 14.18 17.01
N HIS A 183 -12.59 13.35 17.54
CA HIS A 183 -12.84 11.95 17.89
C HIS A 183 -12.31 11.60 19.28
N PRO A 184 -12.83 12.25 20.36
CA PRO A 184 -12.21 12.18 21.68
C PRO A 184 -12.21 10.78 22.32
N THR A 185 -13.06 9.87 21.85
CA THR A 185 -13.24 8.52 22.41
C THR A 185 -12.78 7.39 21.49
N ASP A 186 -12.52 7.67 20.21
CA ASP A 186 -12.21 6.68 19.19
C ASP A 186 -11.11 7.12 18.20
N ALA A 187 -10.36 8.18 18.54
CA ALA A 187 -9.30 8.74 17.70
C ALA A 187 -8.34 7.71 17.11
N ALA A 188 -7.91 6.70 17.89
CA ALA A 188 -7.00 5.67 17.42
C ALA A 188 -7.59 4.83 16.28
N GLN A 189 -8.88 4.48 16.36
CA GLN A 189 -9.57 3.72 15.30
C GLN A 189 -9.80 4.59 14.07
N GLN A 190 -10.18 5.85 14.26
CA GLN A 190 -10.41 6.79 13.16
C GLN A 190 -9.12 7.09 12.41
N TRP A 191 -8.01 7.27 13.14
CA TRP A 191 -6.68 7.39 12.56
C TRP A 191 -6.29 6.11 11.81
N ALA A 192 -6.48 4.93 12.39
CA ALA A 192 -6.15 3.66 11.74
C ALA A 192 -6.88 3.51 10.40
N LEU A 193 -8.18 3.83 10.37
CA LEU A 193 -8.98 3.83 9.14
C LEU A 193 -8.45 4.85 8.12
N ALA A 194 -8.19 6.09 8.56
CA ALA A 194 -7.75 7.17 7.69
C ALA A 194 -6.33 6.93 7.13
N ALA A 195 -5.43 6.36 7.93
CA ALA A 195 -4.08 6.00 7.51
C ALA A 195 -4.10 4.90 6.45
N CYS A 196 -4.86 3.83 6.67
CA CYS A 196 -5.05 2.78 5.68
C CYS A 196 -5.67 3.34 4.39
N PHE A 197 -6.72 4.14 4.52
CA PHE A 197 -7.38 4.75 3.37
C PHE A 197 -6.38 5.58 2.54
N THR A 198 -5.66 6.50 3.19
CA THR A 198 -4.68 7.39 2.55
C THR A 198 -3.58 6.60 1.83
N VAL A 199 -3.06 5.54 2.45
CA VAL A 199 -1.98 4.72 1.90
C VAL A 199 -2.44 3.91 0.69
N PHE A 200 -3.60 3.25 0.80
CA PHE A 200 -4.10 2.35 -0.25
C PHE A 200 -4.88 3.05 -1.38
N SER A 201 -5.33 4.31 -1.18
CA SER A 201 -5.90 5.14 -2.24
C SER A 201 -4.86 6.06 -2.90
N SER A 202 -3.59 5.97 -2.51
CA SER A 202 -2.52 6.80 -3.07
C SER A 202 -2.23 6.45 -4.52
N ALA A 203 -1.62 7.38 -5.26
CA ALA A 203 -1.22 7.14 -6.63
C ALA A 203 -0.25 5.93 -6.76
N GLU A 204 0.63 5.73 -5.78
CA GLU A 204 1.57 4.60 -5.80
C GLU A 204 0.88 3.26 -5.58
N ALA A 205 -0.20 3.22 -4.80
CA ALA A 205 -1.00 2.01 -4.62
C ALA A 205 -1.88 1.69 -5.84
N VAL A 206 -2.37 2.71 -6.55
CA VAL A 206 -3.39 2.59 -7.59
C VAL A 206 -2.80 2.45 -9.00
N PHE A 207 -1.56 2.91 -9.20
CA PHE A 207 -0.87 2.86 -10.49
C PHE A 207 0.39 1.98 -10.44
N TYR A 208 0.93 1.65 -11.62
CA TYR A 208 2.20 0.92 -11.81
C TYR A 208 2.98 1.40 -13.03
#